data_AF-A0A5E7L3Y0-F1
#
_entry.id   AF-A0A5E7L3Y0-F1
#
_cell.length_a   1.000
_cell.length_b   1.000
_cell.length_c   1.000
_cell.angle_alpha   90.00
_cell.angle_beta   90.00
_cell.angle_gamma   90.00
#
_symmetry.space_group_name_H-M   'P 1'
#
loop_
_entity.id
_entity.type
_entity.pdbx_description
1 polymer ?
#
loop_
_entity_poly.entity_id
_entity_poly.type
_entity_poly.pdbx_seq_one_letter_code
_entity_poly.pdbx_strand_id
1 'polypeptide(L)'
;MNEDEEHTGADAGETHAYNLNSWMSDLHSSIKHLRISDLSLPSAHNSGFDVEGNPNAFFDTCQDKSFRHQLDNGVRVLDIRLRWFSGYGPENINRGLMFYHSSTSVRTFANMLNDVDRFQEANPGEIVFLDFHLFEAQREDEPVPYALIHAHFMRHYTSKMLPFSARDLNLDEIRAQYSGPRIIVAAPSVFWNDGTGGEIPVRDRSYFWDRIDHEWVGGGQVSVDRLKSFMNEVMRNPPSGDYPWSMSATAYNFIEGPVNLVETLAGWYPTDGEWQRKSNIINFDWCTRSNSILIRQCIESNSLKPARSLPLPIVLSPVEGDVLPTFRPIVSGKGVPGATVYFYWSGRWDNTYGQAEVGTDGVWTDRFSRDLPDATFELSCNQLLNSARSKYSLPVTFTVGLSAPVIRTPINGDEFESFKPTISGEGTPGATVHFFESGFGTVLYGQAEVGDDGKWIGSFTVDVPVSSFSIVCNQTLNGLESDYSLPVTFTVVLSTPAIRSPINGAAVYTLRPTIRGLGEPGAIVRFFQKDVGIGLFGTALVDNEGRWSGTFTLDVPQSPFSFECDQVREDFRSKCSRPLTFTLRVARQCYLHVSREFTGESGQANSQEKR
;
A
#
# COMPACT_ATOMS: atom_id res chain seq x y z
N MET A 1 8.01 -68.12 -57.23
CA MET A 1 7.12 -68.88 -56.34
C MET A 1 7.84 -68.92 -55.01
N ASN A 2 7.78 -67.82 -54.26
CA ASN A 2 6.75 -67.50 -53.23
C ASN A 2 7.01 -68.37 -51.99
N GLU A 3 7.21 -67.85 -50.77
CA GLU A 3 6.56 -66.71 -50.13
C GLU A 3 7.48 -66.01 -49.12
N ASP A 4 7.35 -64.69 -49.07
CA ASP A 4 7.77 -63.77 -48.01
C ASP A 4 6.80 -63.87 -46.82
N GLU A 5 7.32 -63.89 -45.59
CA GLU A 5 6.59 -63.44 -44.40
C GLU A 5 7.33 -62.24 -43.80
N GLU A 6 6.91 -61.05 -44.25
CA GLU A 6 7.11 -59.79 -43.55
C GLU A 6 6.41 -59.86 -42.18
N HIS A 7 7.19 -59.83 -41.11
CA HIS A 7 6.67 -59.53 -39.78
C HIS A 7 6.75 -58.02 -39.56
N THR A 8 5.78 -57.28 -40.11
CA THR A 8 5.53 -55.89 -39.74
C THR A 8 4.91 -55.86 -38.35
N GLY A 9 5.75 -55.83 -37.32
CA GLY A 9 5.36 -55.35 -36.00
C GLY A 9 5.12 -53.85 -36.06
N ALA A 10 3.90 -53.44 -36.41
CA ALA A 10 3.44 -52.09 -36.18
C ALA A 10 3.37 -51.89 -34.65
N ASP A 11 4.41 -51.29 -34.09
CA ASP A 11 4.34 -50.69 -32.76
C ASP A 11 3.28 -49.60 -32.84
N ALA A 12 2.20 -49.74 -32.07
CA ALA A 12 1.11 -48.79 -32.03
C ALA A 12 1.63 -47.52 -31.33
N GLY A 13 2.29 -46.66 -32.11
CA GLY A 13 2.94 -45.45 -31.62
C GLY A 13 1.93 -44.57 -30.88
N GLU A 14 2.20 -44.33 -29.59
CA GLU A 14 1.55 -43.27 -28.83
C GLU A 14 1.73 -41.96 -29.59
N THR A 15 0.66 -41.46 -30.19
CA THR A 15 0.65 -40.18 -30.88
C THR A 15 0.60 -39.06 -29.85
N HIS A 16 1.78 -38.61 -29.42
CA HIS A 16 1.90 -37.42 -28.58
C HIS A 16 1.46 -36.17 -29.36
N ALA A 17 0.86 -35.20 -28.67
CA ALA A 17 0.33 -33.97 -29.27
C ALA A 17 1.41 -32.94 -29.72
N TYR A 18 2.68 -33.30 -29.65
CA TYR A 18 3.83 -32.43 -29.92
C TYR A 18 4.98 -33.25 -30.54
N ASN A 19 5.87 -32.57 -31.28
CA ASN A 19 7.12 -33.18 -31.74
C ASN A 19 8.27 -32.85 -30.77
N LEU A 20 9.18 -33.78 -30.54
CA LEU A 20 10.32 -33.58 -29.64
C LEU A 20 11.25 -32.43 -30.09
N ASN A 21 11.41 -32.22 -31.39
CA ASN A 21 12.26 -31.16 -31.93
C ASN A 21 11.62 -29.75 -31.89
N SER A 22 10.32 -29.64 -31.62
CA SER A 22 9.57 -28.37 -31.59
C SER A 22 8.61 -28.24 -30.40
N TRP A 23 8.85 -28.99 -29.32
CA TRP A 23 7.87 -29.13 -28.23
C TRP A 23 7.51 -27.81 -27.54
N MET A 24 8.46 -26.87 -27.39
CA MET A 24 8.16 -25.58 -26.74
C MET A 24 7.19 -24.75 -27.58
N SER A 25 7.31 -24.86 -28.90
CA SER A 25 6.44 -24.21 -29.87
C SER A 25 5.05 -24.87 -29.92
N ASP A 26 5.02 -26.20 -30.01
CA ASP A 26 3.79 -26.98 -30.11
C ASP A 26 2.94 -26.87 -28.85
N LEU A 27 3.57 -26.87 -27.66
CA LEU A 27 2.90 -26.76 -26.37
C LEU A 27 2.76 -25.32 -25.87
N HIS A 28 3.13 -24.31 -26.67
CA HIS A 28 3.21 -22.92 -26.22
C HIS A 28 1.93 -22.44 -25.52
N SER A 29 0.75 -22.78 -26.04
CA SER A 29 -0.53 -22.38 -25.43
C SER A 29 -0.69 -22.88 -23.98
N SER A 30 -0.11 -24.04 -23.65
CA SER A 30 -0.16 -24.67 -22.34
C SER A 30 0.95 -24.22 -21.40
N ILE A 31 2.06 -23.68 -21.91
CA ILE A 31 3.25 -23.35 -21.11
C ILE A 31 3.61 -21.86 -21.12
N LYS A 32 2.92 -21.02 -21.90
CA LYS A 32 3.26 -19.61 -22.13
C LYS A 32 3.37 -18.74 -20.87
N HIS A 33 2.71 -19.14 -19.78
CA HIS A 33 2.73 -18.44 -18.48
C HIS A 33 3.98 -18.72 -17.64
N LEU A 34 4.77 -19.73 -18.01
CA LEU A 34 5.98 -20.11 -17.28
C LEU A 34 7.16 -19.20 -17.65
N ARG A 35 8.02 -18.91 -16.68
CA ARG A 35 9.35 -18.36 -16.92
C ARG A 35 10.33 -19.49 -17.22
N ILE A 36 11.50 -19.12 -17.74
CA ILE A 36 12.64 -20.04 -17.95
C ILE A 36 13.00 -20.83 -16.68
N SER A 37 12.98 -20.18 -15.51
CA SER A 37 13.26 -20.81 -14.22
C SER A 37 12.15 -21.75 -13.72
N ASP A 38 10.94 -21.65 -14.28
CA ASP A 38 9.81 -22.49 -13.90
C ASP A 38 9.77 -23.79 -14.71
N LEU A 39 10.35 -23.80 -15.92
CA LEU A 39 10.33 -24.96 -16.82
C LEU A 39 11.04 -26.17 -16.21
N SER A 40 10.56 -27.35 -16.54
CA SER A 40 11.31 -28.60 -16.44
C SER A 40 12.01 -28.86 -17.77
N LEU A 41 13.34 -28.80 -17.77
CA LEU A 41 14.19 -28.83 -18.95
C LEU A 41 15.07 -30.09 -18.95
N PRO A 42 14.95 -30.96 -19.97
CA PRO A 42 15.86 -32.08 -20.14
C PRO A 42 17.24 -31.58 -20.62
N SER A 43 18.29 -32.04 -19.95
CA SER A 43 19.70 -31.70 -20.22
C SER A 43 20.55 -32.93 -20.49
N ALA A 44 21.42 -32.82 -21.49
CA ALA A 44 22.40 -33.84 -21.81
C ALA A 44 23.70 -33.58 -21.04
N HIS A 45 24.00 -34.45 -20.06
CA HIS A 45 25.23 -34.36 -19.28
C HIS A 45 26.46 -34.60 -20.17
N ASN A 46 27.48 -33.77 -19.99
CA ASN A 46 28.73 -33.80 -20.75
C ASN A 46 28.48 -34.01 -22.27
N SER A 47 27.61 -33.17 -22.83
CA SER A 47 26.90 -33.38 -24.10
C SER A 47 27.77 -33.75 -25.31
N GLY A 48 29.05 -33.35 -25.33
CA GLY A 48 29.99 -33.63 -26.42
C GLY A 48 30.75 -34.95 -26.32
N PHE A 49 30.45 -35.79 -25.33
CA PHE A 49 30.97 -37.14 -25.22
C PHE A 49 29.92 -38.16 -25.65
N ASP A 50 29.82 -38.38 -26.97
CA ASP A 50 28.91 -39.33 -27.57
C ASP A 50 29.61 -40.53 -28.24
N VAL A 51 28.92 -41.67 -28.36
CA VAL A 51 29.44 -42.92 -28.96
C VAL A 51 29.83 -42.72 -30.44
N GLU A 52 29.02 -42.00 -31.23
CA GLU A 52 29.32 -41.77 -32.65
C GLU A 52 30.62 -40.96 -32.86
N GLY A 53 30.89 -40.00 -31.98
CA GLY A 53 32.13 -39.24 -31.98
C GLY A 53 33.30 -40.02 -31.38
N ASN A 54 33.07 -40.76 -30.29
CA ASN A 54 34.13 -41.31 -29.46
C ASN A 54 33.92 -42.81 -29.19
N PRO A 55 33.91 -43.66 -30.23
CA PRO A 55 33.54 -45.08 -30.08
C PRO A 55 34.50 -45.88 -29.20
N ASN A 56 35.71 -45.37 -28.92
CA ASN A 56 36.73 -46.04 -28.13
C ASN A 56 36.92 -45.42 -26.72
N ALA A 57 36.21 -44.34 -26.39
CA ALA A 57 36.34 -43.63 -25.11
C ALA A 57 35.26 -44.05 -24.10
N PHE A 58 35.00 -45.37 -23.99
CA PHE A 58 33.85 -45.93 -23.26
C PHE A 58 33.66 -45.37 -21.84
N PHE A 59 34.76 -45.08 -21.13
CA PHE A 59 34.73 -44.57 -19.75
C PHE A 59 34.36 -43.08 -19.64
N ASP A 60 34.47 -42.30 -20.72
CA ASP A 60 34.08 -40.87 -20.73
C ASP A 60 32.78 -40.62 -21.48
N THR A 61 32.29 -41.59 -22.27
CA THR A 61 31.11 -41.43 -23.13
C THR A 61 29.83 -41.43 -22.32
N CYS A 62 29.10 -40.32 -22.40
CA CYS A 62 27.87 -40.05 -21.67
C CYS A 62 26.61 -40.09 -22.55
N GLN A 63 26.75 -39.99 -23.87
CA GLN A 63 25.64 -39.87 -24.81
C GLN A 63 25.80 -40.86 -25.98
N ASP A 64 24.71 -41.17 -26.69
CA ASP A 64 24.81 -42.06 -27.87
C ASP A 64 25.19 -41.31 -29.14
N LYS A 65 24.67 -40.09 -29.33
CA LYS A 65 24.71 -39.39 -30.61
C LYS A 65 25.04 -37.90 -30.48
N SER A 66 25.29 -37.28 -31.63
CA SER A 66 25.60 -35.85 -31.80
C SER A 66 24.64 -34.88 -31.08
N PHE A 67 25.11 -33.65 -30.87
CA PHE A 67 24.31 -32.54 -30.32
C PHE A 67 23.00 -32.35 -31.08
N ARG A 68 23.04 -32.43 -32.42
CA ARG A 68 21.83 -32.29 -33.23
C ARG A 68 20.79 -33.36 -32.87
N HIS A 69 21.21 -34.61 -32.72
CA HIS A 69 20.31 -35.70 -32.34
C HIS A 69 19.72 -35.50 -30.94
N GLN A 70 20.53 -35.04 -29.98
CA GLN A 70 20.05 -34.73 -28.63
C GLN A 70 18.94 -33.66 -28.68
N LEU A 71 19.16 -32.56 -29.42
CA LEU A 71 18.18 -31.47 -29.57
C LEU A 71 16.91 -31.92 -30.30
N ASP A 72 17.04 -32.70 -31.38
CA ASP A 72 15.89 -33.24 -32.14
C ASP A 72 15.05 -34.19 -31.29
N ASN A 73 15.63 -34.79 -30.25
CA ASN A 73 14.94 -35.67 -29.31
C ASN A 73 14.50 -34.98 -28.02
N GLY A 74 14.47 -33.64 -27.99
CA GLY A 74 13.81 -32.85 -26.97
C GLY A 74 14.71 -32.24 -25.91
N VAL A 75 16.02 -32.55 -25.91
CA VAL A 75 17.00 -31.85 -25.06
C VAL A 75 16.97 -30.36 -25.38
N ARG A 76 17.02 -29.51 -24.35
CA ARG A 76 17.11 -28.05 -24.51
C ARG A 76 18.29 -27.44 -23.77
N VAL A 77 19.03 -28.22 -23.00
CA VAL A 77 20.25 -27.78 -22.30
C VAL A 77 21.40 -28.71 -22.65
N LEU A 78 22.49 -28.11 -23.13
CA LEU A 78 23.74 -28.81 -23.40
C LEU A 78 24.74 -28.45 -22.30
N ASP A 79 25.16 -29.44 -21.50
CA ASP A 79 26.26 -29.31 -20.54
C ASP A 79 27.59 -29.32 -21.30
N ILE A 80 28.28 -28.19 -21.27
CA ILE A 80 29.47 -27.90 -22.09
C ILE A 80 30.72 -27.86 -21.21
N ARG A 81 31.68 -28.72 -21.55
CA ARG A 81 32.96 -28.85 -20.85
C ARG A 81 34.09 -28.85 -21.87
N LEU A 82 34.89 -27.79 -21.88
CA LEU A 82 35.84 -27.52 -22.95
C LEU A 82 37.27 -27.40 -22.43
N ARG A 83 38.20 -28.00 -23.16
CA ARG A 83 39.63 -27.73 -23.05
C ARG A 83 40.10 -26.85 -24.21
N TRP A 84 40.90 -25.85 -23.88
CA TRP A 84 41.59 -24.99 -24.84
C TRP A 84 42.92 -25.59 -25.29
N PHE A 85 43.09 -25.72 -26.61
CA PHE A 85 44.32 -26.08 -27.28
C PHE A 85 44.87 -24.84 -28.01
N SER A 86 46.05 -24.38 -27.62
CA SER A 86 46.69 -23.18 -28.16
C SER A 86 47.06 -23.31 -29.65
N GLY A 87 47.28 -22.18 -30.33
CA GLY A 87 47.69 -22.14 -31.74
C GLY A 87 46.57 -21.75 -32.72
N TYR A 88 45.37 -21.46 -32.21
CA TYR A 88 44.25 -20.94 -33.02
C TYR A 88 44.09 -19.44 -32.81
N GLY A 89 44.07 -18.68 -33.90
CA GLY A 89 43.83 -17.23 -33.86
C GLY A 89 42.35 -16.86 -33.64
N PRO A 90 42.03 -15.56 -33.49
CA PRO A 90 40.68 -15.07 -33.18
C PRO A 90 39.57 -15.58 -34.11
N GLU A 91 39.85 -15.72 -35.41
CA GLU A 91 38.88 -16.20 -36.42
C GLU A 91 38.57 -17.70 -36.32
N ASN A 92 39.40 -18.47 -35.62
CA ASN A 92 39.26 -19.93 -35.47
C ASN A 92 39.19 -20.35 -33.99
N ILE A 93 38.82 -19.42 -33.10
CA ILE A 93 38.78 -19.66 -31.65
C ILE A 93 37.89 -20.85 -31.28
N ASN A 94 36.81 -21.06 -32.03
CA ASN A 94 35.88 -22.17 -31.82
C ASN A 94 36.42 -23.55 -32.24
N ARG A 95 37.50 -23.60 -33.01
CA ARG A 95 38.17 -24.86 -33.41
C ARG A 95 39.24 -25.30 -32.40
N GLY A 96 39.81 -24.36 -31.65
CA GLY A 96 40.78 -24.67 -30.59
C GLY A 96 40.14 -25.11 -29.27
N LEU A 97 38.80 -25.06 -29.17
CA LEU A 97 38.04 -25.54 -28.02
C LEU A 97 37.46 -26.92 -28.35
N MET A 98 37.88 -27.93 -27.58
CA MET A 98 37.46 -29.31 -27.77
C MET A 98 36.76 -29.81 -26.51
N PHE A 99 35.77 -30.68 -26.66
CA PHE A 99 35.09 -31.27 -25.51
C PHE A 99 36.06 -32.16 -24.74
N TYR A 100 36.09 -32.01 -23.42
CA TYR A 100 37.10 -32.64 -22.59
C TYR A 100 36.54 -33.21 -21.28
N HIS A 101 37.01 -34.41 -20.94
CA HIS A 101 36.80 -35.07 -19.65
C HIS A 101 38.12 -35.69 -19.16
N SER A 102 38.28 -37.00 -19.00
CA SER A 102 39.62 -37.55 -18.72
C SER A 102 40.42 -37.66 -20.02
N SER A 103 39.73 -37.92 -21.14
CA SER A 103 40.23 -37.84 -22.50
C SER A 103 39.68 -36.63 -23.27
N THR A 104 40.16 -36.44 -24.50
CA THR A 104 39.67 -35.39 -25.42
C THR A 104 38.70 -36.00 -26.41
N SER A 105 37.51 -35.42 -26.52
CA SER A 105 36.51 -35.82 -27.51
C SER A 105 36.90 -35.31 -28.90
N VAL A 106 36.52 -36.05 -29.94
CA VAL A 106 36.61 -35.56 -31.33
C VAL A 106 35.62 -34.43 -31.61
N ARG A 107 34.61 -34.24 -30.75
CA ARG A 107 33.66 -33.14 -30.85
C ARG A 107 34.34 -31.84 -30.42
N THR A 108 34.22 -30.83 -31.28
CA THR A 108 34.71 -29.47 -31.03
C THR A 108 33.57 -28.53 -30.70
N PHE A 109 33.89 -27.38 -30.10
CA PHE A 109 32.93 -26.30 -29.91
C PHE A 109 32.34 -25.82 -31.25
N ALA A 110 33.14 -25.81 -32.32
CA ALA A 110 32.64 -25.54 -33.68
C ALA A 110 31.60 -26.57 -34.16
N ASN A 111 31.75 -27.87 -33.84
CA ASN A 111 30.75 -28.87 -34.18
C ASN A 111 29.42 -28.60 -33.46
N MET A 112 29.48 -28.29 -32.17
CA MET A 112 28.29 -27.97 -31.37
C MET A 112 27.57 -26.74 -31.91
N LEU A 113 28.28 -25.64 -32.15
CA LEU A 113 27.69 -24.40 -32.69
C LEU A 113 27.00 -24.65 -34.04
N ASN A 114 27.62 -25.41 -34.94
CA ASN A 114 27.02 -25.78 -36.22
C ASN A 114 25.74 -26.60 -36.06
N ASP A 115 25.70 -27.55 -35.13
CA ASP A 115 24.51 -28.36 -34.87
C ASP A 115 23.37 -27.55 -34.23
N VAL A 116 23.71 -26.64 -33.30
CA VAL A 116 22.78 -25.70 -32.68
C VAL A 116 22.21 -24.73 -33.72
N ASP A 117 23.03 -24.18 -34.60
CA ASP A 117 22.60 -23.29 -35.67
C ASP A 117 21.61 -23.98 -36.60
N ARG A 118 21.94 -25.18 -37.08
CA ARG A 118 21.02 -25.98 -37.90
C ARG A 118 19.72 -26.29 -37.16
N PHE A 119 19.79 -26.54 -35.84
CA PHE A 119 18.60 -26.81 -35.02
C PHE A 119 17.70 -25.59 -34.91
N GLN A 120 18.26 -24.43 -34.60
CA GLN A 120 17.49 -23.20 -34.50
C GLN A 120 16.97 -22.71 -35.85
N GLU A 121 17.66 -22.98 -36.97
CA GLU A 121 17.15 -22.71 -38.31
C GLU A 121 15.90 -23.55 -38.63
N ALA A 122 15.91 -24.83 -38.25
CA ALA A 122 14.77 -25.71 -38.43
C ALA A 122 13.62 -25.44 -37.44
N ASN A 123 13.96 -24.98 -36.23
CA ASN A 123 13.02 -24.83 -35.11
C ASN A 123 13.20 -23.46 -34.43
N PRO A 124 12.94 -22.33 -35.12
CA PRO A 124 13.20 -20.97 -34.58
C PRO A 124 12.31 -20.62 -33.37
N GLY A 125 11.35 -21.48 -33.06
CA GLY A 125 10.46 -21.44 -31.91
C GLY A 125 11.08 -21.95 -30.60
N GLU A 126 12.22 -22.64 -30.66
CA GLU A 126 12.80 -23.31 -29.49
C GLU A 126 13.87 -22.45 -28.78
N ILE A 127 14.02 -22.69 -27.47
CA ILE A 127 15.05 -22.05 -26.64
C ILE A 127 16.12 -23.09 -26.31
N VAL A 128 17.38 -22.80 -26.65
CA VAL A 128 18.50 -23.71 -26.39
C VAL A 128 19.48 -23.06 -25.41
N PHE A 129 19.86 -23.81 -24.37
CA PHE A 129 20.84 -23.40 -23.38
C PHE A 129 22.20 -24.00 -23.72
N LEU A 130 23.19 -23.12 -23.79
CA LEU A 130 24.60 -23.45 -23.77
C LEU A 130 25.10 -23.25 -22.35
N ASP A 131 25.14 -24.33 -21.57
CA ASP A 131 25.59 -24.31 -20.18
C ASP A 131 27.09 -24.59 -20.12
N PHE A 132 27.90 -23.54 -20.13
CA PHE A 132 29.35 -23.64 -20.03
C PHE A 132 29.77 -23.97 -18.60
N HIS A 133 29.79 -25.26 -18.30
CA HIS A 133 30.02 -25.77 -16.97
C HIS A 133 31.51 -25.80 -16.58
N LEU A 134 32.41 -26.10 -17.53
CA LEU A 134 33.85 -26.21 -17.31
C LEU A 134 34.65 -25.64 -18.48
N PHE A 135 35.71 -24.89 -18.13
CA PHE A 135 36.78 -24.50 -19.03
C PHE A 135 38.13 -24.81 -18.40
N GLU A 136 39.04 -25.36 -19.20
CA GLU A 136 40.42 -25.58 -18.79
C GLU A 136 41.39 -25.41 -19.96
N ALA A 137 42.64 -25.08 -19.67
CA ALA A 137 43.69 -24.96 -20.68
C ALA A 137 44.54 -26.24 -20.72
N GLN A 138 44.96 -26.64 -21.91
CA GLN A 138 45.93 -27.74 -22.05
C GLN A 138 47.27 -27.41 -21.39
N ARG A 139 47.66 -26.14 -21.38
CA ARG A 139 48.93 -25.65 -20.84
C ARG A 139 48.70 -24.42 -19.97
N GLU A 140 49.42 -24.32 -18.87
CA GLU A 140 49.32 -23.17 -17.95
C GLU A 140 49.81 -21.86 -18.57
N ASP A 141 50.80 -21.92 -19.47
CA ASP A 141 51.36 -20.74 -20.15
C ASP A 141 50.46 -20.21 -21.29
N GLU A 142 49.43 -20.96 -21.66
CA GLU A 142 48.46 -20.61 -22.71
C GLU A 142 47.03 -20.70 -22.15
N PRO A 143 46.61 -19.74 -21.30
CA PRO A 143 45.33 -19.81 -20.62
C PRO A 143 44.14 -19.72 -21.58
N VAL A 144 42.97 -20.15 -21.11
CA VAL A 144 41.72 -20.08 -21.88
C VAL A 144 41.45 -18.63 -22.33
N PRO A 145 41.30 -18.36 -23.63
CA PRO A 145 41.18 -17.00 -24.16
C PRO A 145 39.74 -16.47 -24.05
N TYR A 146 39.23 -16.31 -22.82
CA TYR A 146 37.84 -15.93 -22.54
C TYR A 146 37.38 -14.66 -23.29
N ALA A 147 38.27 -13.68 -23.49
CA ALA A 147 37.95 -12.45 -24.21
C ALA A 147 37.68 -12.70 -25.71
N LEU A 148 38.41 -13.64 -26.33
CA LEU A 148 38.19 -14.01 -27.72
C LEU A 148 36.91 -14.84 -27.88
N ILE A 149 36.60 -15.71 -26.91
CA ILE A 149 35.36 -16.48 -26.90
C ILE A 149 34.15 -15.55 -26.75
N HIS A 150 34.21 -14.61 -25.80
CA HIS A 150 33.19 -13.56 -25.64
C HIS A 150 32.99 -12.77 -26.93
N ALA A 151 34.09 -12.26 -27.51
CA ALA A 151 34.04 -11.50 -28.76
C ALA A 151 33.55 -12.32 -29.96
N HIS A 152 33.69 -13.66 -29.96
CA HIS A 152 33.13 -14.53 -30.98
C HIS A 152 31.59 -14.57 -30.88
N PHE A 153 31.04 -14.78 -29.68
CA PHE A 153 29.59 -14.72 -29.47
C PHE A 153 29.00 -13.35 -29.81
N MET A 154 29.64 -12.27 -29.34
CA MET A 154 29.15 -10.92 -29.61
C MET A 154 29.19 -10.55 -31.10
N ARG A 155 30.12 -11.11 -31.88
CA ARG A 155 30.20 -10.85 -33.32
C ARG A 155 29.26 -11.70 -34.15
N HIS A 156 29.02 -12.95 -33.77
CA HIS A 156 28.36 -13.92 -34.64
C HIS A 156 26.99 -14.40 -34.13
N TYR A 157 26.70 -14.24 -32.84
CA TYR A 157 25.52 -14.87 -32.19
C TYR A 157 24.59 -13.90 -31.48
N THR A 158 24.93 -12.62 -31.30
CA THR A 158 24.07 -11.67 -30.56
C THR A 158 22.63 -11.61 -31.09
N SER A 159 22.41 -11.69 -32.41
CA SER A 159 21.08 -11.71 -33.02
C SER A 159 20.28 -12.99 -32.75
N LYS A 160 20.93 -14.03 -32.25
CA LYS A 160 20.37 -15.34 -31.91
C LYS A 160 20.29 -15.56 -30.39
N MET A 161 20.81 -14.64 -29.57
CA MET A 161 20.91 -14.81 -28.12
C MET A 161 19.78 -14.10 -27.38
N LEU A 162 19.30 -14.71 -26.30
CA LEU A 162 18.42 -14.05 -25.34
C LEU A 162 19.25 -13.25 -24.32
N PRO A 163 18.96 -11.94 -24.13
CA PRO A 163 19.65 -11.15 -23.13
C PRO A 163 19.32 -11.62 -21.72
N PHE A 164 20.19 -11.31 -20.76
CA PHE A 164 20.02 -11.68 -19.35
C PHE A 164 18.71 -11.17 -18.74
N SER A 165 18.25 -10.00 -19.18
CA SER A 165 16.95 -9.42 -18.75
C SER A 165 15.75 -10.27 -19.16
N ALA A 166 15.88 -11.16 -20.15
CA ALA A 166 14.79 -12.06 -20.55
C ALA A 166 14.43 -13.10 -19.47
N ARG A 167 15.27 -13.29 -18.44
CA ARG A 167 14.97 -14.18 -17.30
C ARG A 167 13.70 -13.79 -16.53
N ASP A 168 13.35 -12.50 -16.55
CA ASP A 168 12.22 -11.97 -15.79
C ASP A 168 10.89 -12.11 -16.56
N LEU A 169 10.97 -12.50 -17.83
CA LEU A 169 9.85 -12.66 -18.76
C LEU A 169 9.30 -14.09 -18.74
N ASN A 170 7.99 -14.23 -18.99
CA ASN A 170 7.39 -15.53 -19.31
C ASN A 170 7.59 -15.89 -20.80
N LEU A 171 7.24 -17.11 -21.19
CA LEU A 171 7.40 -17.59 -22.55
C LEU A 171 6.56 -16.81 -23.59
N ASP A 172 5.36 -16.33 -23.24
CA ASP A 172 4.52 -15.49 -24.14
C ASP A 172 5.23 -14.18 -24.47
N GLU A 173 5.81 -13.55 -23.44
CA GLU A 173 6.54 -12.29 -23.55
C GLU A 173 7.84 -12.46 -24.33
N ILE A 174 8.58 -13.54 -24.06
CA ILE A 174 9.79 -13.87 -24.81
C ILE A 174 9.44 -14.03 -26.30
N ARG A 175 8.36 -14.76 -26.62
CA ARG A 175 7.92 -14.96 -28.00
C ARG A 175 7.49 -13.65 -28.67
N ALA A 176 6.83 -12.76 -27.93
CA ALA A 176 6.38 -11.47 -28.44
C ALA A 176 7.56 -10.50 -28.68
N GLN A 177 8.57 -10.51 -27.80
CA GLN A 177 9.70 -9.59 -27.85
C GLN A 177 10.85 -10.09 -28.74
N TYR A 178 11.03 -11.41 -28.87
CA TYR A 178 12.16 -12.02 -29.57
C TYR A 178 11.66 -13.05 -30.59
N SER A 179 11.52 -12.64 -31.85
CA SER A 179 10.93 -13.45 -32.93
C SER A 179 11.91 -14.39 -33.67
N GLY A 180 13.21 -14.29 -33.39
CA GLY A 180 14.26 -15.12 -34.00
C GLY A 180 14.72 -16.30 -33.12
N PRO A 181 15.84 -16.96 -33.47
CA PRO A 181 16.50 -17.94 -32.60
C PRO A 181 16.74 -17.40 -31.19
N ARG A 182 16.61 -18.30 -30.20
CA ARG A 182 16.71 -17.96 -28.77
C ARG A 182 17.72 -18.87 -28.08
N ILE A 183 18.97 -18.44 -28.07
CA ILE A 183 20.08 -19.13 -27.41
C ILE A 183 20.37 -18.43 -26.09
N ILE A 184 20.39 -19.20 -25.01
CA ILE A 184 20.86 -18.74 -23.70
C ILE A 184 22.29 -19.21 -23.52
N VAL A 185 23.19 -18.27 -23.23
CA VAL A 185 24.60 -18.58 -22.97
C VAL A 185 24.87 -18.36 -21.50
N ALA A 186 24.84 -19.45 -20.73
CA ALA A 186 25.17 -19.44 -19.32
C ALA A 186 26.66 -19.77 -19.16
N ALA A 187 27.43 -18.87 -18.56
CA ALA A 187 28.88 -19.02 -18.47
C ALA A 187 29.44 -18.51 -17.14
N PRO A 188 30.68 -18.88 -16.76
CA PRO A 188 31.32 -18.35 -15.57
C PRO A 188 31.63 -16.85 -15.73
N SER A 189 31.67 -16.12 -14.60
CA SER A 189 31.83 -14.66 -14.59
C SER A 189 33.08 -14.15 -15.33
N VAL A 190 34.13 -14.96 -15.43
CA VAL A 190 35.36 -14.66 -16.20
C VAL A 190 35.14 -14.37 -17.69
N PHE A 191 33.95 -14.68 -18.23
CA PHE A 191 33.54 -14.26 -19.56
C PHE A 191 33.30 -12.76 -19.69
N TRP A 192 32.89 -12.08 -18.61
CA TRP A 192 32.60 -10.64 -18.60
C TRP A 192 33.35 -9.84 -17.53
N ASN A 193 33.95 -10.53 -16.55
CA ASN A 193 34.71 -9.94 -15.45
C ASN A 193 35.87 -10.87 -15.08
N ASP A 194 37.11 -10.48 -15.37
CA ASP A 194 38.31 -11.27 -15.03
C ASP A 194 38.71 -11.20 -13.55
N GLY A 195 37.95 -10.48 -12.73
CA GLY A 195 38.19 -10.37 -11.29
C GLY A 195 39.40 -9.51 -10.91
N THR A 196 40.02 -8.82 -11.87
CA THR A 196 41.25 -8.04 -11.60
C THR A 196 40.99 -6.65 -11.03
N GLY A 197 39.76 -6.14 -11.10
CA GLY A 197 39.39 -4.81 -10.60
C GLY A 197 40.18 -3.64 -11.25
N GLY A 198 40.97 -3.92 -12.30
CA GLY A 198 41.87 -2.99 -12.97
C GLY A 198 41.34 -2.50 -14.33
N GLU A 199 42.21 -1.82 -15.08
CA GLU A 199 41.93 -1.09 -16.35
C GLU A 199 41.48 -1.95 -17.55
N ILE A 200 41.14 -3.23 -17.36
CA ILE A 200 40.58 -4.06 -18.43
C ILE A 200 39.08 -3.73 -18.57
N PRO A 201 38.57 -3.43 -19.78
CA PRO A 201 37.16 -3.12 -19.95
C PRO A 201 36.28 -4.27 -19.47
N VAL A 202 35.32 -3.96 -18.59
CA VAL A 202 34.18 -4.84 -18.32
C VAL A 202 33.57 -5.19 -19.68
N ARG A 203 33.57 -6.48 -20.01
CA ARG A 203 33.02 -7.00 -21.26
C ARG A 203 31.49 -7.01 -21.15
N ASP A 204 30.80 -6.86 -22.29
CA ASP A 204 29.34 -6.77 -22.30
C ASP A 204 28.69 -7.99 -21.63
N ARG A 205 27.92 -7.75 -20.56
CA ARG A 205 27.19 -8.78 -19.81
C ARG A 205 25.75 -8.96 -20.33
N SER A 206 25.25 -8.06 -21.17
CA SER A 206 23.84 -7.98 -21.56
C SER A 206 23.28 -9.30 -22.08
N TYR A 207 24.10 -10.13 -22.73
CA TYR A 207 23.71 -11.40 -23.34
C TYR A 207 24.25 -12.65 -22.64
N PHE A 208 25.09 -12.50 -21.62
CA PHE A 208 25.68 -13.62 -20.91
C PHE A 208 24.97 -13.82 -19.57
N TRP A 209 24.40 -15.01 -19.43
CA TRP A 209 23.74 -15.46 -18.23
C TRP A 209 24.77 -15.98 -17.24
N ASP A 210 24.48 -15.84 -15.95
CA ASP A 210 25.32 -16.40 -14.89
C ASP A 210 25.41 -17.93 -15.04
N ARG A 211 26.52 -18.53 -14.60
CA ARG A 211 26.71 -19.98 -14.64
C ARG A 211 25.52 -20.67 -13.96
N ILE A 212 25.02 -21.74 -14.56
CA ILE A 212 23.96 -22.55 -13.94
C ILE A 212 24.60 -23.36 -12.82
N ASP A 213 24.06 -23.21 -11.61
CA ASP A 213 24.51 -24.01 -10.47
C ASP A 213 23.97 -25.44 -10.59
N HIS A 214 24.87 -26.41 -10.42
CA HIS A 214 24.53 -27.84 -10.45
C HIS A 214 24.52 -28.39 -9.03
N GLU A 215 23.39 -28.96 -8.64
CA GLU A 215 23.28 -29.81 -7.45
C GLU A 215 23.94 -31.15 -7.77
N TRP A 216 25.14 -31.33 -7.23
CA TRP A 216 25.99 -32.50 -7.50
C TRP A 216 26.32 -33.24 -6.21
N VAL A 217 26.07 -34.54 -6.22
CA VAL A 217 26.27 -35.49 -5.09
C VAL A 217 27.70 -35.55 -4.53
N GLY A 218 28.68 -35.03 -5.27
CA GLY A 218 30.07 -34.98 -4.85
C GLY A 218 30.82 -36.29 -5.11
N GLY A 219 31.87 -36.18 -5.92
CA GLY A 219 32.76 -37.26 -6.33
C GLY A 219 32.35 -37.90 -7.65
N GLY A 220 33.32 -38.30 -8.48
CA GLY A 220 33.04 -39.06 -9.71
C GLY A 220 32.53 -40.48 -9.46
N GLN A 221 32.52 -40.88 -8.17
CA GLN A 221 32.22 -42.15 -7.53
C GLN A 221 30.82 -42.34 -6.96
N VAL A 222 29.79 -42.65 -7.76
CA VAL A 222 28.42 -42.60 -7.22
C VAL A 222 27.62 -43.83 -7.61
N SER A 223 27.17 -44.59 -6.61
CA SER A 223 26.18 -45.65 -6.77
C SER A 223 24.78 -45.07 -6.93
N VAL A 224 23.88 -45.83 -7.58
CA VAL A 224 22.48 -45.41 -7.80
C VAL A 224 21.76 -45.12 -6.47
N ASP A 225 22.01 -45.91 -5.42
CA ASP A 225 21.42 -45.68 -4.10
C ASP A 225 21.93 -44.39 -3.45
N ARG A 226 23.24 -44.11 -3.56
CA ARG A 226 23.82 -42.85 -3.04
C ARG A 226 23.25 -41.65 -3.79
N LEU A 227 23.14 -41.76 -5.11
CA LEU A 227 22.49 -40.74 -5.93
C LEU A 227 21.04 -40.51 -5.49
N LYS A 228 20.25 -41.58 -5.32
CA LYS A 228 18.86 -41.47 -4.88
C LYS A 228 18.73 -40.77 -3.52
N SER A 229 19.58 -41.11 -2.56
CA SER A 229 19.61 -40.45 -1.24
C SER A 229 19.94 -38.97 -1.34
N PHE A 230 20.92 -38.59 -2.15
CA PHE A 230 21.25 -37.17 -2.39
C PHE A 230 20.09 -36.42 -3.04
N MET A 231 19.50 -36.97 -4.11
CA MET A 231 18.36 -36.35 -4.77
C MET A 231 17.15 -36.25 -3.84
N ASN A 232 16.91 -37.23 -2.96
CA ASN A 232 15.89 -37.13 -1.92
C ASN A 232 16.12 -35.92 -1.00
N GLU A 233 17.37 -35.61 -0.66
CA GLU A 233 17.71 -34.48 0.19
C GLU A 233 17.48 -33.16 -0.53
N VAL A 234 18.01 -33.00 -1.75
CA VAL A 234 17.81 -31.80 -2.56
C VAL A 234 16.32 -31.56 -2.83
N MET A 235 15.57 -32.58 -3.23
CA MET A 235 14.15 -32.43 -3.61
C MET A 235 13.20 -32.18 -2.42
N ARG A 236 13.68 -32.29 -1.16
CA ARG A 236 12.93 -31.81 0.01
C ARG A 236 12.85 -30.28 0.04
N ASN A 237 13.93 -29.61 -0.33
CA ASN A 237 14.01 -28.16 -0.39
C ASN A 237 14.94 -27.73 -1.55
N PRO A 238 14.48 -27.87 -2.81
CA PRO A 238 15.32 -27.59 -3.95
C PRO A 238 15.64 -26.10 -4.03
N PRO A 239 16.72 -25.73 -4.74
CA PRO A 239 16.99 -24.33 -5.05
C PRO A 239 15.74 -23.64 -5.59
N SER A 240 15.41 -22.50 -4.99
CA SER A 240 14.24 -21.70 -5.35
C SER A 240 14.69 -20.27 -5.62
N GLY A 241 14.13 -19.66 -6.66
CA GLY A 241 14.56 -18.33 -7.11
C GLY A 241 14.03 -18.00 -8.51
N ASP A 242 14.47 -16.87 -9.04
CA ASP A 242 14.16 -16.44 -10.41
C ASP A 242 15.24 -16.86 -11.42
N TYR A 243 16.06 -17.86 -11.05
CA TYR A 243 17.19 -18.32 -11.86
C TYR A 243 17.18 -19.84 -12.06
N PRO A 244 17.56 -20.34 -13.26
CA PRO A 244 17.72 -21.77 -13.52
C PRO A 244 18.74 -22.46 -12.61
N TRP A 245 18.48 -23.70 -12.27
CA TRP A 245 19.40 -24.59 -11.56
C TRP A 245 19.29 -26.01 -12.12
N SER A 246 20.34 -26.81 -11.95
CA SER A 246 20.46 -28.12 -12.56
C SER A 246 20.64 -29.23 -11.54
N MET A 247 19.84 -30.29 -11.62
CA MET A 247 20.09 -31.53 -10.90
C MET A 247 21.05 -32.40 -11.73
N SER A 248 22.25 -32.67 -11.19
CA SER A 248 23.18 -33.62 -11.80
C SER A 248 22.80 -35.05 -11.43
N ALA A 249 22.00 -35.69 -12.28
CA ALA A 249 21.42 -37.02 -12.07
C ALA A 249 22.23 -38.11 -12.77
N THR A 250 23.50 -38.25 -12.37
CA THR A 250 24.46 -39.17 -13.01
C THR A 250 25.07 -40.15 -12.01
N ALA A 251 25.42 -41.34 -12.49
CA ALA A 251 26.11 -42.38 -11.72
C ALA A 251 27.20 -43.02 -12.58
N TYR A 252 28.23 -43.55 -11.93
CA TYR A 252 29.41 -44.06 -12.62
C TYR A 252 29.87 -45.40 -12.03
N ASN A 253 30.17 -46.36 -12.91
CA ASN A 253 30.71 -47.67 -12.57
C ASN A 253 32.12 -47.82 -13.16
N PHE A 254 33.09 -48.27 -12.36
CA PHE A 254 34.47 -48.47 -12.82
C PHE A 254 34.65 -49.49 -13.95
N ILE A 255 33.72 -50.45 -14.09
CA ILE A 255 33.81 -51.51 -15.10
C ILE A 255 33.13 -51.07 -16.40
N GLU A 256 32.02 -50.34 -16.30
CA GLU A 256 31.11 -50.07 -17.42
C GLU A 256 31.06 -48.60 -17.84
N GLY A 257 31.65 -47.70 -17.06
CA GLY A 257 31.61 -46.25 -17.29
C GLY A 257 30.32 -45.60 -16.77
N PRO A 258 29.83 -44.54 -17.44
CA PRO A 258 28.57 -43.86 -17.09
C PRO A 258 27.36 -44.80 -17.16
N VAL A 259 26.58 -44.84 -16.08
CA VAL A 259 25.47 -45.79 -15.93
C VAL A 259 24.22 -45.29 -16.67
N ASN A 260 23.55 -46.18 -17.42
CA ASN A 260 22.25 -45.86 -18.02
C ASN A 260 21.14 -45.85 -16.95
N LEU A 261 20.71 -44.66 -16.54
CA LEU A 261 19.69 -44.46 -15.51
C LEU A 261 18.33 -44.03 -16.06
N VAL A 262 18.12 -43.97 -17.38
CA VAL A 262 16.93 -43.33 -17.98
C VAL A 262 15.61 -43.87 -17.39
N GLU A 263 15.43 -45.19 -17.35
CA GLU A 263 14.21 -45.81 -16.79
C GLU A 263 14.12 -45.67 -15.26
N THR A 264 15.26 -45.73 -14.57
CA THR A 264 15.31 -45.56 -13.11
C THR A 264 14.90 -44.14 -12.72
N LEU A 265 15.47 -43.14 -13.40
CA LEU A 265 15.12 -41.74 -13.23
C LEU A 265 13.67 -41.49 -13.64
N ALA A 266 13.18 -42.09 -14.72
CA ALA A 266 11.77 -41.97 -15.11
C ALA A 266 10.80 -42.49 -14.06
N GLY A 267 11.18 -43.52 -13.29
CA GLY A 267 10.43 -43.98 -12.13
C GLY A 267 10.50 -43.01 -10.93
N TRP A 268 11.57 -42.21 -10.81
CA TRP A 268 11.71 -41.19 -9.77
C TRP A 268 11.05 -39.85 -10.14
N TYR A 269 10.88 -39.63 -11.43
CA TYR A 269 10.39 -38.41 -12.07
C TYR A 269 9.13 -38.68 -12.92
N PRO A 270 8.04 -39.24 -12.34
CA PRO A 270 6.79 -39.34 -13.08
C PRO A 270 6.29 -37.94 -13.45
N THR A 271 5.56 -37.82 -14.56
CA THR A 271 5.10 -36.53 -15.13
C THR A 271 4.34 -35.66 -14.12
N ASP A 272 3.49 -36.27 -13.30
CA ASP A 272 2.72 -35.64 -12.22
C ASP A 272 3.40 -35.76 -10.83
N GLY A 273 4.68 -36.12 -10.81
CA GLY A 273 5.48 -36.28 -9.61
C GLY A 273 5.88 -34.94 -8.96
N GLU A 274 6.01 -34.97 -7.63
CA GLU A 274 6.52 -33.83 -6.85
C GLU A 274 7.91 -33.38 -7.32
N TRP A 275 8.78 -34.34 -7.63
CA TRP A 275 10.15 -34.04 -8.06
C TRP A 275 10.17 -33.30 -9.39
N GLN A 276 9.34 -33.76 -10.33
CA GLN A 276 9.21 -33.15 -11.64
C GLN A 276 8.70 -31.71 -11.53
N ARG A 277 7.64 -31.49 -10.74
CA ARG A 277 7.08 -30.14 -10.50
C ARG A 277 8.12 -29.16 -9.95
N LYS A 278 8.98 -29.62 -9.06
CA LYS A 278 9.96 -28.80 -8.34
C LYS A 278 11.31 -28.63 -9.05
N SER A 279 11.58 -29.41 -10.09
CA SER A 279 12.85 -29.35 -10.81
C SER A 279 12.85 -28.26 -11.89
N ASN A 280 14.02 -27.68 -12.14
CA ASN A 280 14.24 -26.86 -13.32
C ASN A 280 14.97 -27.66 -14.40
N ILE A 281 16.30 -27.78 -14.34
CA ILE A 281 17.06 -28.60 -15.29
C ILE A 281 17.34 -29.99 -14.69
N ILE A 282 17.14 -31.04 -15.48
CA ILE A 282 17.51 -32.42 -15.11
C ILE A 282 18.61 -32.86 -16.08
N ASN A 283 19.83 -33.00 -15.56
CA ASN A 283 21.05 -33.28 -16.34
C ASN A 283 21.49 -34.72 -16.14
N PHE A 284 21.41 -35.53 -17.20
CA PHE A 284 21.60 -36.98 -17.12
C PHE A 284 22.29 -37.55 -18.37
N ASP A 285 22.87 -38.74 -18.19
CA ASP A 285 23.53 -39.50 -19.25
C ASP A 285 22.49 -40.25 -20.11
N TRP A 286 22.87 -40.56 -21.35
CA TRP A 286 22.14 -41.42 -22.28
C TRP A 286 20.74 -40.91 -22.61
N CYS A 287 20.59 -39.60 -22.74
CA CYS A 287 19.30 -38.93 -22.65
C CYS A 287 18.26 -39.34 -23.70
N THR A 288 18.69 -39.87 -24.85
CA THR A 288 17.83 -40.31 -25.96
C THR A 288 17.51 -41.81 -25.95
N ARG A 289 17.95 -42.56 -24.93
CA ARG A 289 17.62 -44.00 -24.77
C ARG A 289 16.18 -44.20 -24.28
N SER A 290 15.73 -45.46 -24.31
CA SER A 290 14.39 -45.88 -23.85
C SER A 290 13.27 -44.99 -24.40
N ASN A 291 13.35 -44.70 -25.72
CA ASN A 291 12.39 -43.86 -26.44
C ASN A 291 12.17 -42.46 -25.81
N SER A 292 13.23 -41.89 -25.23
CA SER A 292 13.23 -40.55 -24.63
C SER A 292 12.19 -40.38 -23.51
N ILE A 293 11.89 -41.44 -22.76
CA ILE A 293 10.81 -41.44 -21.75
C ILE A 293 10.96 -40.32 -20.70
N LEU A 294 12.15 -40.15 -20.12
CA LEU A 294 12.39 -39.08 -19.13
C LEU A 294 12.32 -37.69 -19.77
N ILE A 295 12.74 -37.54 -21.03
CA ILE A 295 12.59 -36.29 -21.77
C ILE A 295 11.11 -35.93 -21.91
N ARG A 296 10.26 -36.89 -22.29
CA ARG A 296 8.81 -36.68 -22.41
C ARG A 296 8.18 -36.29 -21.07
N GLN A 297 8.57 -36.95 -19.99
CA GLN A 297 8.10 -36.58 -18.64
C GLN A 297 8.49 -35.15 -18.27
N CYS A 298 9.71 -34.71 -18.61
CA CYS A 298 10.13 -33.32 -18.45
C CYS A 298 9.22 -32.38 -19.24
N ILE A 299 9.04 -32.65 -20.54
CA ILE A 299 8.24 -31.82 -21.45
C ILE A 299 6.79 -31.71 -20.97
N GLU A 300 6.13 -32.83 -20.72
CA GLU A 300 4.70 -32.91 -20.40
C GLU A 300 4.39 -32.30 -19.04
N SER A 301 5.31 -32.41 -18.08
CA SER A 301 5.13 -31.81 -16.75
C SER A 301 5.01 -30.30 -16.78
N ASN A 302 5.59 -29.62 -17.78
CA ASN A 302 5.48 -28.17 -17.93
C ASN A 302 4.03 -27.72 -18.04
N SER A 303 3.20 -28.48 -18.76
CA SER A 303 1.77 -28.19 -18.90
C SER A 303 0.98 -28.33 -17.59
N LEU A 304 1.58 -28.94 -16.56
CA LEU A 304 0.99 -29.10 -15.23
C LEU A 304 1.50 -28.06 -14.22
N LYS A 305 2.53 -27.27 -14.57
CA LYS A 305 3.11 -26.29 -13.65
C LYS A 305 2.25 -25.02 -13.59
N PRO A 306 1.84 -24.57 -12.38
CA PRO A 306 1.09 -23.33 -12.24
C PRO A 306 1.99 -22.11 -12.49
N ALA A 307 1.38 -20.97 -12.80
CA ALA A 307 2.09 -19.69 -12.79
C ALA A 307 2.60 -19.37 -11.37
N ARG A 308 3.80 -18.80 -11.27
CA ARG A 308 4.37 -18.35 -9.99
C ARG A 308 3.44 -17.33 -9.33
N SER A 309 3.07 -17.55 -8.07
CA SER A 309 2.23 -16.59 -7.33
C SER A 309 3.06 -15.37 -6.92
N LEU A 310 2.54 -14.17 -7.19
CA LEU A 310 3.16 -12.93 -6.74
C LEU A 310 3.06 -12.80 -5.20
N PRO A 311 3.98 -12.08 -4.54
CA PRO A 311 3.82 -11.71 -3.13
C PRO A 311 2.51 -10.95 -2.91
N LEU A 312 2.01 -10.85 -1.69
CA LEU A 312 0.80 -10.09 -1.41
C LEU A 312 1.08 -8.58 -1.53
N PRO A 313 0.18 -7.77 -2.10
CA PRO A 313 0.26 -6.33 -1.94
C PRO A 313 0.01 -5.95 -0.47
N ILE A 314 0.59 -4.86 -0.04
CA ILE A 314 0.41 -4.31 1.31
C ILE A 314 -0.42 -3.03 1.18
N VAL A 315 -1.49 -2.91 1.97
CA VAL A 315 -2.27 -1.67 2.11
C VAL A 315 -1.65 -0.84 3.24
N LEU A 316 -1.33 0.43 2.97
CA LEU A 316 -0.79 1.39 3.94
C LEU A 316 -1.82 2.45 4.35
N SER A 317 -2.74 2.80 3.46
CA SER A 317 -3.87 3.67 3.75
C SER A 317 -5.08 3.20 2.95
N PRO A 318 -6.30 3.19 3.51
CA PRO A 318 -6.59 3.49 4.92
C PRO A 318 -5.98 2.47 5.89
N VAL A 319 -5.93 2.81 7.17
CA VAL A 319 -5.52 1.92 8.26
C VAL A 319 -6.74 1.41 9.04
N GLU A 320 -6.52 0.40 9.88
CA GLU A 320 -7.60 -0.25 10.64
C GLU A 320 -8.34 0.76 11.53
N GLY A 321 -9.64 0.89 11.34
CA GLY A 321 -10.55 1.73 12.12
C GLY A 321 -10.71 3.17 11.64
N ASP A 322 -10.11 3.55 10.50
CA ASP A 322 -10.26 4.90 9.95
C ASP A 322 -11.73 5.27 9.69
N VAL A 323 -12.08 6.55 9.91
CA VAL A 323 -13.37 7.15 9.49
C VAL A 323 -13.08 8.20 8.43
N LEU A 324 -13.52 7.96 7.19
CA LEU A 324 -13.15 8.76 6.03
C LEU A 324 -14.35 9.58 5.51
N PRO A 325 -14.21 10.92 5.40
CA PRO A 325 -15.33 11.81 5.05
C PRO A 325 -15.60 11.89 3.54
N THR A 326 -15.45 10.78 2.82
CA THR A 326 -15.63 10.73 1.37
C THR A 326 -16.04 9.33 0.91
N PHE A 327 -16.95 9.28 -0.06
CA PHE A 327 -17.35 8.04 -0.72
C PHE A 327 -16.27 7.44 -1.63
N ARG A 328 -15.20 8.20 -1.96
CA ARG A 328 -14.08 7.73 -2.80
C ARG A 328 -12.73 8.01 -2.13
N PRO A 329 -12.42 7.31 -1.02
CA PRO A 329 -11.18 7.55 -0.31
C PRO A 329 -9.96 7.24 -1.18
N ILE A 330 -8.84 7.88 -0.85
CA ILE A 330 -7.54 7.54 -1.42
C ILE A 330 -7.04 6.28 -0.73
N VAL A 331 -6.55 5.33 -1.52
CA VAL A 331 -5.91 4.11 -1.07
C VAL A 331 -4.44 4.16 -1.49
N SER A 332 -3.54 3.65 -0.65
CA SER A 332 -2.13 3.53 -1.00
C SER A 332 -1.50 2.30 -0.36
N GLY A 333 -0.35 1.90 -0.90
CA GLY A 333 0.33 0.71 -0.42
C GLY A 333 1.64 0.38 -1.13
N LYS A 334 2.08 -0.86 -0.94
CA LYS A 334 3.25 -1.44 -1.63
C LYS A 334 2.87 -2.65 -2.47
N GLY A 335 3.61 -2.89 -3.54
CA GLY A 335 3.41 -4.02 -4.44
C GLY A 335 4.66 -4.35 -5.25
N VAL A 336 4.55 -5.28 -6.18
CA VAL A 336 5.61 -5.58 -7.15
C VAL A 336 5.65 -4.46 -8.19
N PRO A 337 6.80 -3.81 -8.44
CA PRO A 337 6.92 -2.76 -9.46
C PRO A 337 6.35 -3.19 -10.82
N GLY A 338 5.55 -2.32 -11.44
CA GLY A 338 4.87 -2.58 -12.71
C GLY A 338 3.61 -3.44 -12.63
N ALA A 339 3.25 -3.97 -11.46
CA ALA A 339 2.00 -4.69 -11.27
C ALA A 339 0.80 -3.73 -11.23
N THR A 340 -0.40 -4.27 -11.46
CA THR A 340 -1.66 -3.58 -11.17
C THR A 340 -2.28 -4.18 -9.91
N VAL A 341 -2.53 -3.36 -8.90
CA VAL A 341 -3.25 -3.72 -7.67
C VAL A 341 -4.75 -3.48 -7.89
N TYR A 342 -5.58 -4.44 -7.50
CA TYR A 342 -7.04 -4.34 -7.59
C TYR A 342 -7.67 -4.30 -6.21
N PHE A 343 -8.67 -3.44 -6.02
CA PHE A 343 -9.34 -3.22 -4.74
C PHE A 343 -10.65 -3.99 -4.68
N TYR A 344 -10.88 -4.76 -3.62
CA TYR A 344 -12.08 -5.56 -3.42
C TYR A 344 -12.68 -5.31 -2.04
N TRP A 345 -13.99 -5.55 -1.94
CA TRP A 345 -14.61 -5.81 -0.65
C TRP A 345 -14.32 -7.26 -0.27
N SER A 346 -13.71 -7.48 0.90
CA SER A 346 -13.45 -8.79 1.47
C SER A 346 -14.65 -9.73 1.34
N GLY A 347 -14.43 -10.91 0.75
CA GLY A 347 -15.48 -11.91 0.50
C GLY A 347 -16.30 -11.69 -0.79
N ARG A 348 -16.13 -10.56 -1.50
CA ARG A 348 -16.79 -10.26 -2.79
C ARG A 348 -15.76 -10.00 -3.89
N TRP A 349 -15.30 -11.09 -4.50
CA TRP A 349 -14.14 -11.09 -5.42
C TRP A 349 -14.48 -10.88 -6.90
N ASP A 350 -15.77 -10.83 -7.25
CA ASP A 350 -16.28 -10.69 -8.61
C ASP A 350 -16.26 -9.23 -9.10
N ASN A 351 -16.20 -8.27 -8.18
CA ASN A 351 -16.27 -6.84 -8.48
C ASN A 351 -15.13 -6.06 -7.85
N THR A 352 -14.43 -5.28 -8.67
CA THR A 352 -13.41 -4.34 -8.21
C THR A 352 -14.02 -2.98 -7.92
N TYR A 353 -13.52 -2.33 -6.87
CA TYR A 353 -13.87 -0.97 -6.49
C TYR A 353 -12.83 0.06 -6.99
N GLY A 354 -11.78 -0.40 -7.66
CA GLY A 354 -10.71 0.41 -8.22
C GLY A 354 -9.49 -0.44 -8.53
N GLN A 355 -8.47 0.22 -9.09
CA GLN A 355 -7.15 -0.36 -9.31
C GLN A 355 -6.09 0.73 -9.22
N ALA A 356 -4.83 0.34 -9.02
CA ALA A 356 -3.67 1.23 -9.03
C ALA A 356 -2.48 0.54 -9.68
N GLU A 357 -1.69 1.27 -10.46
CA GLU A 357 -0.39 0.79 -10.94
C GLU A 357 0.67 0.96 -9.85
N VAL A 358 1.55 -0.03 -9.72
CA VAL A 358 2.69 0.03 -8.81
C VAL A 358 3.87 0.69 -9.52
N GLY A 359 4.33 1.81 -8.96
CA GLY A 359 5.49 2.53 -9.44
C GLY A 359 6.78 1.71 -9.38
N THR A 360 7.83 2.20 -10.03
CA THR A 360 9.15 1.56 -10.04
C THR A 360 9.79 1.47 -8.65
N ASP A 361 9.35 2.32 -7.71
CA ASP A 361 9.73 2.33 -6.31
C ASP A 361 8.94 1.32 -5.44
N GLY A 362 8.01 0.57 -6.06
CA GLY A 362 7.16 -0.41 -5.39
C GLY A 362 5.99 0.20 -4.63
N VAL A 363 5.70 1.48 -4.80
CA VAL A 363 4.59 2.19 -4.15
C VAL A 363 3.44 2.37 -5.14
N TRP A 364 2.22 2.30 -4.64
CA TRP A 364 1.01 2.60 -5.42
C TRP A 364 0.07 3.50 -4.62
N THR A 365 -0.68 4.35 -5.32
CA THR A 365 -1.77 5.14 -4.74
C THR A 365 -2.81 5.45 -5.81
N ASP A 366 -4.09 5.33 -5.44
CA ASP A 366 -5.20 5.75 -6.30
C ASP A 366 -6.47 5.99 -5.47
N ARG A 367 -7.56 6.43 -6.09
CA ARG A 367 -8.89 6.55 -5.50
C ARG A 367 -9.77 5.38 -5.91
N PHE A 368 -10.75 5.08 -5.07
CA PHE A 368 -11.85 4.21 -5.48
C PHE A 368 -12.57 4.78 -6.71
N SER A 369 -12.86 3.93 -7.70
CA SER A 369 -13.45 4.32 -8.99
C SER A 369 -14.97 4.49 -8.94
N ARG A 370 -15.60 4.08 -7.83
CA ARG A 370 -17.03 4.19 -7.57
C ARG A 370 -17.26 4.57 -6.12
N ASP A 371 -18.42 5.15 -5.85
CA ASP A 371 -18.83 5.53 -4.50
C ASP A 371 -19.01 4.27 -3.65
N LEU A 372 -18.39 4.28 -2.48
CA LEU A 372 -18.61 3.32 -1.41
C LEU A 372 -19.90 3.66 -0.66
N PRO A 373 -20.55 2.69 0.00
CA PRO A 373 -21.68 2.99 0.89
C PRO A 373 -21.21 3.75 2.14
N ASP A 374 -22.12 4.53 2.74
CA ASP A 374 -21.97 5.10 4.09
C ASP A 374 -22.07 3.97 5.13
N ALA A 375 -20.98 3.22 5.28
CA ALA A 375 -20.89 2.03 6.10
C ALA A 375 -19.44 1.64 6.35
N THR A 376 -19.25 0.63 7.20
CA THR A 376 -17.98 -0.09 7.33
C THR A 376 -17.66 -0.88 6.06
N PHE A 377 -16.44 -0.73 5.58
CA PHE A 377 -15.87 -1.38 4.40
C PHE A 377 -14.62 -2.16 4.79
N GLU A 378 -14.53 -3.41 4.34
CA GLU A 378 -13.37 -4.28 4.57
C GLU A 378 -12.58 -4.44 3.26
N LEU A 379 -11.50 -3.69 3.11
CA LEU A 379 -10.69 -3.65 1.90
C LEU A 379 -9.70 -4.82 1.88
N SER A 380 -9.72 -5.58 0.79
CA SER A 380 -8.68 -6.54 0.44
C SER A 380 -8.17 -6.27 -0.96
N CYS A 381 -6.87 -6.44 -1.18
CA CYS A 381 -6.23 -6.18 -2.46
C CYS A 381 -5.53 -7.43 -2.99
N ASN A 382 -5.50 -7.63 -4.30
CA ASN A 382 -4.52 -8.51 -4.94
C ASN A 382 -3.75 -7.72 -6.00
N GLN A 383 -2.68 -8.31 -6.52
CA GLN A 383 -1.94 -7.71 -7.63
C GLN A 383 -1.79 -8.69 -8.79
N LEU A 384 -1.73 -8.13 -9.99
CA LEU A 384 -1.54 -8.84 -11.24
C LEU A 384 -0.32 -8.26 -11.96
N LEU A 385 0.60 -9.13 -12.36
CA LEU A 385 1.71 -8.80 -13.23
C LEU A 385 1.88 -9.96 -14.21
N ASN A 386 1.85 -9.67 -15.51
CA ASN A 386 2.15 -10.66 -16.56
C ASN A 386 1.34 -11.96 -16.42
N SER A 387 0.02 -11.83 -16.17
CA SER A 387 -0.94 -12.91 -15.90
C SER A 387 -0.75 -13.68 -14.58
N ALA A 388 0.33 -13.44 -13.84
CA ALA A 388 0.51 -13.97 -12.49
C ALA A 388 -0.26 -13.11 -11.48
N ARG A 389 -1.09 -13.74 -10.65
CA ARG A 389 -1.87 -13.07 -9.61
C ARG A 389 -1.39 -13.47 -8.22
N SER A 390 -1.28 -12.50 -7.31
CA SER A 390 -1.06 -12.79 -5.89
C SER A 390 -2.32 -13.38 -5.25
N LYS A 391 -2.19 -13.95 -4.05
CA LYS A 391 -3.38 -14.06 -3.17
C LYS A 391 -3.82 -12.65 -2.72
N TYR A 392 -4.98 -12.57 -2.07
CA TYR A 392 -5.45 -11.34 -1.46
C TYR A 392 -4.59 -10.96 -0.24
N SER A 393 -4.42 -9.67 -0.02
CA SER A 393 -3.85 -9.10 1.21
C SER A 393 -4.70 -9.49 2.41
N LEU A 394 -4.17 -9.25 3.61
CA LEU A 394 -5.02 -9.19 4.79
C LEU A 394 -6.03 -8.05 4.63
N PRO A 395 -7.26 -8.23 5.11
CA PRO A 395 -8.26 -7.18 5.07
C PRO A 395 -7.87 -6.01 5.98
N VAL A 396 -8.24 -4.80 5.57
CA VAL A 396 -8.20 -3.58 6.38
C VAL A 396 -9.61 -3.01 6.48
N THR A 397 -10.10 -2.82 7.70
CA THR A 397 -11.44 -2.29 7.97
C THR A 397 -11.39 -0.78 8.16
N PHE A 398 -12.26 -0.05 7.47
CA PHE A 398 -12.49 1.38 7.71
C PHE A 398 -13.97 1.72 7.51
N THR A 399 -14.40 2.89 7.91
CA THR A 399 -15.77 3.39 7.75
C THR A 399 -15.77 4.61 6.85
N VAL A 400 -16.63 4.62 5.84
CA VAL A 400 -16.99 5.86 5.13
C VAL A 400 -18.06 6.54 5.96
N GLY A 401 -17.83 7.79 6.37
CA GLY A 401 -18.72 8.49 7.28
C GLY A 401 -18.07 9.73 7.92
N LEU A 402 -18.80 10.32 8.87
CA LEU A 402 -18.32 11.44 9.68
C LEU A 402 -18.36 11.05 11.16
N SER A 403 -17.32 11.39 11.91
CA SER A 403 -17.38 11.32 13.37
C SER A 403 -18.39 12.32 13.92
N ALA A 404 -19.03 12.04 15.06
CA ALA A 404 -19.90 13.03 15.71
C ALA A 404 -19.09 14.29 16.09
N PRO A 405 -19.65 15.51 15.95
CA PRO A 405 -18.97 16.72 16.39
C PRO A 405 -18.91 16.77 17.93
N VAL A 406 -17.97 17.53 18.47
CA VAL A 406 -17.78 17.68 19.93
C VAL A 406 -18.13 19.10 20.33
N ILE A 407 -19.04 19.24 21.29
CA ILE A 407 -19.35 20.53 21.91
C ILE A 407 -18.29 20.83 22.99
N ARG A 408 -17.62 21.98 22.90
CA ARG A 408 -16.61 22.45 23.87
C ARG A 408 -17.16 23.54 24.80
N THR A 409 -18.01 24.41 24.26
CA THR A 409 -18.74 25.42 25.04
C THR A 409 -20.18 25.47 24.54
N PRO A 410 -21.18 25.38 25.41
CA PRO A 410 -21.07 25.26 26.87
C PRO A 410 -20.49 23.93 27.36
N ILE A 411 -20.19 23.89 28.66
CA ILE A 411 -20.07 22.66 29.43
C ILE A 411 -21.33 22.44 30.28
N ASN A 412 -21.49 21.22 30.81
CA ASN A 412 -22.65 20.89 31.64
C ASN A 412 -22.74 21.80 32.88
N GLY A 413 -23.89 22.46 33.03
CA GLY A 413 -24.20 23.35 34.15
C GLY A 413 -23.93 24.84 33.91
N ASP A 414 -23.47 25.24 32.72
CA ASP A 414 -23.29 26.65 32.38
C ASP A 414 -24.62 27.43 32.43
N GLU A 415 -24.55 28.71 32.81
CA GLU A 415 -25.67 29.65 32.78
C GLU A 415 -25.44 30.74 31.73
N PHE A 416 -26.45 31.02 30.90
CA PHE A 416 -26.43 32.11 29.91
C PHE A 416 -27.53 33.12 30.19
N GLU A 417 -27.20 34.41 30.04
CA GLU A 417 -28.19 35.49 30.07
C GLU A 417 -28.74 35.84 28.66
N SER A 418 -28.14 35.29 27.60
CA SER A 418 -28.61 35.43 26.22
C SER A 418 -29.53 34.26 25.86
N PHE A 419 -30.71 34.55 25.29
CA PHE A 419 -31.60 33.52 24.73
C PHE A 419 -31.06 32.91 23.44
N LYS A 420 -30.04 33.52 22.85
CA LYS A 420 -29.31 33.00 21.69
C LYS A 420 -27.84 32.80 22.08
N PRO A 421 -27.53 31.77 22.87
CA PRO A 421 -26.17 31.56 23.33
C PRO A 421 -25.23 31.28 22.14
N THR A 422 -23.97 31.67 22.30
CA THR A 422 -22.90 31.28 21.38
C THR A 422 -22.30 29.97 21.88
N ILE A 423 -22.13 29.02 20.98
CA ILE A 423 -21.59 27.70 21.26
C ILE A 423 -20.40 27.41 20.35
N SER A 424 -19.48 26.58 20.80
CA SER A 424 -18.27 26.23 20.05
C SER A 424 -17.87 24.80 20.26
N GLY A 425 -17.08 24.27 19.34
CA GLY A 425 -16.68 22.88 19.37
C GLY A 425 -15.66 22.50 18.31
N GLU A 426 -15.54 21.19 18.12
CA GLU A 426 -14.71 20.55 17.10
C GLU A 426 -15.58 19.69 16.17
N GLY A 427 -15.13 19.53 14.92
CA GLY A 427 -15.82 18.75 13.89
C GLY A 427 -14.89 18.41 12.72
N THR A 428 -15.45 17.85 11.67
CA THR A 428 -14.72 17.54 10.44
C THR A 428 -14.52 18.82 9.64
N PRO A 429 -13.27 19.20 9.26
CA PRO A 429 -13.02 20.41 8.47
C PRO A 429 -13.91 20.52 7.23
N GLY A 430 -14.50 21.70 7.02
CA GLY A 430 -15.43 21.98 5.92
C GLY A 430 -16.86 21.44 6.10
N ALA A 431 -17.14 20.69 7.17
CA ALA A 431 -18.49 20.26 7.49
C ALA A 431 -19.35 21.42 8.03
N THR A 432 -20.68 21.23 8.00
CA THR A 432 -21.64 22.09 8.70
C THR A 432 -22.18 21.35 9.92
N VAL A 433 -22.04 21.94 11.10
CA VAL A 433 -22.61 21.46 12.35
C VAL A 433 -24.00 22.05 12.55
N HIS A 434 -24.98 21.23 12.91
CA HIS A 434 -26.38 21.63 13.13
C HIS A 434 -26.77 21.43 14.59
N PHE A 435 -27.50 22.39 15.16
CA PHE A 435 -27.80 22.44 16.59
C PHE A 435 -29.25 22.01 16.85
N PHE A 436 -29.44 21.00 17.69
CA PHE A 436 -30.76 20.46 18.03
C PHE A 436 -30.96 20.32 19.53
N GLU A 437 -32.21 20.34 19.95
CA GLU A 437 -32.58 19.95 21.31
C GLU A 437 -32.58 18.43 21.46
N SER A 438 -31.89 17.96 22.49
CA SER A 438 -31.79 16.55 22.86
C SER A 438 -33.17 15.95 23.10
N GLY A 439 -33.45 14.81 22.44
CA GLY A 439 -34.70 14.08 22.57
C GLY A 439 -35.88 14.59 21.73
N PHE A 440 -35.79 15.80 21.13
CA PHE A 440 -36.87 16.37 20.32
C PHE A 440 -36.48 16.55 18.84
N GLY A 441 -35.19 16.76 18.53
CA GLY A 441 -34.53 16.53 17.22
C GLY A 441 -35.10 17.21 15.96
N THR A 442 -36.15 18.00 16.06
CA THR A 442 -36.92 18.51 14.91
C THR A 442 -36.70 20.00 14.66
N VAL A 443 -36.38 20.76 15.71
CA VAL A 443 -36.12 22.19 15.62
C VAL A 443 -34.62 22.42 15.45
N LEU A 444 -34.25 23.03 14.32
CA LEU A 444 -32.89 23.51 14.10
C LEU A 444 -32.71 24.85 14.82
N TYR A 445 -31.95 24.84 15.91
CA TYR A 445 -31.70 26.02 16.73
C TYR A 445 -30.59 26.90 16.17
N GLY A 446 -29.76 26.39 15.26
CA GLY A 446 -28.66 27.12 14.63
C GLY A 446 -27.72 26.17 13.89
N GLN A 447 -26.71 26.73 13.23
CA GLN A 447 -25.67 25.96 12.55
C GLN A 447 -24.33 26.73 12.55
N ALA A 448 -23.23 26.02 12.31
CA ALA A 448 -21.90 26.60 12.14
C ALA A 448 -21.06 25.80 11.14
N GLU A 449 -20.21 26.49 10.37
CA GLU A 449 -19.19 25.84 9.54
C GLU A 449 -17.97 25.50 10.38
N VAL A 450 -17.38 24.33 10.11
CA VAL A 450 -16.12 23.90 10.71
C VAL A 450 -14.97 24.42 9.87
N GLY A 451 -14.09 25.21 10.48
CA GLY A 451 -12.88 25.72 9.84
C GLY A 451 -11.87 24.63 9.50
N ASP A 452 -10.86 24.99 8.71
CA ASP A 452 -9.77 24.08 8.33
C ASP A 452 -8.98 23.54 9.53
N ASP A 453 -9.03 24.23 10.67
CA ASP A 453 -8.43 23.82 11.94
C ASP A 453 -9.29 22.83 12.74
N GLY A 454 -10.43 22.41 12.20
CA GLY A 454 -11.37 21.48 12.83
C GLY A 454 -12.24 22.12 13.90
N LYS A 455 -12.24 23.45 14.07
CA LYS A 455 -13.02 24.16 15.08
C LYS A 455 -14.19 24.91 14.47
N TRP A 456 -15.24 25.09 15.26
CA TRP A 456 -16.41 25.87 14.87
C TRP A 456 -16.91 26.72 16.04
N ILE A 457 -17.50 27.86 15.69
CA ILE A 457 -18.23 28.75 16.62
C ILE A 457 -19.53 29.13 15.93
N GLY A 458 -20.66 28.87 16.59
CA GLY A 458 -21.99 29.20 16.11
C GLY A 458 -22.82 29.90 17.16
N SER A 459 -23.88 30.56 16.73
CA SER A 459 -24.88 31.11 17.64
C SER A 459 -26.25 30.58 17.28
N PHE A 460 -27.10 30.45 18.29
CA PHE A 460 -28.50 30.09 18.10
C PHE A 460 -29.20 31.17 17.27
N THR A 461 -30.06 30.77 16.35
CA THR A 461 -30.92 31.64 15.54
C THR A 461 -32.34 31.70 16.11
N VAL A 462 -32.74 30.69 16.88
CA VAL A 462 -34.01 30.57 17.61
C VAL A 462 -33.75 30.83 19.10
N ASP A 463 -34.66 31.57 19.75
CA ASP A 463 -34.57 31.79 21.20
C ASP A 463 -34.73 30.47 21.96
N VAL A 464 -33.78 30.19 22.85
CA VAL A 464 -33.82 29.10 23.82
C VAL A 464 -34.71 29.53 24.99
N PRO A 465 -35.63 28.67 25.47
CA PRO A 465 -36.48 29.00 26.62
C PRO A 465 -35.65 29.29 27.87
N VAL A 466 -36.19 30.12 28.77
CA VAL A 466 -35.58 30.45 30.07
C VAL A 466 -35.72 29.24 31.01
N SER A 467 -34.95 28.19 30.76
CA SER A 467 -34.96 26.96 31.53
C SER A 467 -33.68 26.17 31.33
N SER A 468 -33.60 25.00 31.97
CA SER A 468 -32.61 23.99 31.57
C SER A 468 -32.87 23.60 30.11
N PHE A 469 -31.80 23.53 29.31
CA PHE A 469 -31.83 23.17 27.90
C PHE A 469 -30.67 22.21 27.59
N SER A 470 -30.96 21.12 26.88
CA SER A 470 -29.96 20.11 26.53
C SER A 470 -29.74 20.10 25.02
N ILE A 471 -28.55 20.46 24.57
CA ILE A 471 -28.18 20.52 23.15
C ILE A 471 -27.43 19.26 22.71
N VAL A 472 -27.73 18.80 21.50
CA VAL A 472 -26.92 17.86 20.72
C VAL A 472 -26.60 18.47 19.36
N CYS A 473 -25.50 18.07 18.76
CA CYS A 473 -25.10 18.51 17.43
C CYS A 473 -24.79 17.31 16.54
N ASN A 474 -25.23 17.31 15.29
CA ASN A 474 -24.66 16.43 14.25
C ASN A 474 -23.91 17.30 13.23
N GLN A 475 -23.22 16.69 12.28
CA GLN A 475 -22.60 17.42 11.18
C GLN A 475 -22.82 16.73 9.83
N THR A 476 -22.82 17.54 8.78
CA THR A 476 -23.00 17.09 7.40
C THR A 476 -21.86 17.56 6.50
N LEU A 477 -21.38 16.70 5.60
CA LEU A 477 -20.37 17.02 4.60
C LEU A 477 -20.54 16.13 3.37
N ASN A 478 -20.65 16.72 2.18
CA ASN A 478 -20.74 15.99 0.90
C ASN A 478 -21.84 14.90 0.85
N GLY A 479 -22.96 15.10 1.56
CA GLY A 479 -24.05 14.14 1.64
C GLY A 479 -23.88 13.05 2.70
N LEU A 480 -22.76 13.01 3.43
CA LEU A 480 -22.60 12.23 4.65
C LEU A 480 -23.16 12.98 5.85
N GLU A 481 -23.67 12.23 6.82
CA GLU A 481 -24.18 12.73 8.09
C GLU A 481 -23.52 11.95 9.24
N SER A 482 -23.15 12.65 10.31
CA SER A 482 -22.61 12.01 11.51
C SER A 482 -23.72 11.58 12.48
N ASP A 483 -23.36 10.72 13.43
CA ASP A 483 -24.12 10.62 14.68
C ASP A 483 -24.19 11.96 15.42
N TYR A 484 -25.16 12.07 16.34
CA TYR A 484 -25.24 13.20 17.27
C TYR A 484 -24.09 13.15 18.30
N SER A 485 -23.63 14.33 18.70
CA SER A 485 -22.73 14.55 19.82
C SER A 485 -23.34 14.02 21.13
N LEU A 486 -22.50 13.86 22.14
CA LEU A 486 -23.01 13.74 23.51
C LEU A 486 -23.81 15.00 23.88
N PRO A 487 -24.93 14.86 24.62
CA PRO A 487 -25.74 16.00 25.03
C PRO A 487 -24.99 16.87 26.04
N VAL A 488 -25.11 18.19 25.88
CA VAL A 488 -24.64 19.18 26.85
C VAL A 488 -25.82 19.97 27.39
N THR A 489 -25.95 20.03 28.70
CA THR A 489 -27.05 20.71 29.38
C THR A 489 -26.58 22.01 30.03
N PHE A 490 -27.21 23.12 29.65
CA PHE A 490 -26.98 24.45 30.23
C PHE A 490 -28.32 25.06 30.62
N THR A 491 -28.30 26.19 31.34
CA THR A 491 -29.51 26.92 31.74
C THR A 491 -29.49 28.31 31.15
N VAL A 492 -30.61 28.73 30.56
CA VAL A 492 -30.81 30.12 30.16
C VAL A 492 -31.59 30.84 31.27
N VAL A 493 -31.06 31.95 31.76
CA VAL A 493 -31.63 32.75 32.84
C VAL A 493 -31.90 34.18 32.35
N LEU A 494 -32.79 34.89 33.04
CA LEU A 494 -32.99 36.32 32.76
C LEU A 494 -31.74 37.12 33.15
N SER A 495 -31.35 38.06 32.28
CA SER A 495 -30.28 39.01 32.56
C SER A 495 -30.52 39.77 33.86
N THR A 496 -29.45 40.18 34.54
CA THR A 496 -29.58 41.02 35.75
C THR A 496 -29.91 42.47 35.34
N PRO A 497 -30.94 43.14 35.90
CA PRO A 497 -31.26 44.51 35.49
C PRO A 497 -30.15 45.49 35.91
N ALA A 498 -29.80 46.42 35.03
CA ALA A 498 -28.76 47.41 35.26
C ALA A 498 -29.36 48.75 35.70
N ILE A 499 -28.88 49.32 36.81
CA ILE A 499 -29.30 50.65 37.27
C ILE A 499 -28.39 51.71 36.61
N ARG A 500 -28.99 52.74 35.99
CA ARG A 500 -28.29 53.84 35.31
C ARG A 500 -28.44 55.20 36.02
N SER A 501 -29.55 55.41 36.71
CA SER A 501 -29.81 56.63 37.48
C SER A 501 -30.64 56.32 38.73
N PRO A 502 -30.35 56.95 39.89
CA PRO A 502 -29.19 57.78 40.14
C PRO A 502 -27.88 56.96 40.08
N ILE A 503 -26.74 57.62 39.90
CA ILE A 503 -25.43 56.96 40.01
C ILE A 503 -25.12 56.61 41.47
N ASN A 504 -24.28 55.61 41.70
CA ASN A 504 -23.89 55.22 43.06
C ASN A 504 -23.22 56.38 43.81
N GLY A 505 -23.65 56.63 45.05
CA GLY A 505 -23.23 57.73 45.90
C GLY A 505 -23.92 59.08 45.65
N ALA A 506 -24.85 59.17 44.69
CA ALA A 506 -25.51 60.43 44.37
C ALA A 506 -26.33 61.00 45.54
N ALA A 507 -26.50 62.33 45.53
CA ALA A 507 -27.51 62.99 46.33
C ALA A 507 -28.85 62.99 45.58
N VAL A 508 -29.93 62.58 46.24
CA VAL A 508 -31.30 62.76 45.75
C VAL A 508 -32.01 63.80 46.61
N TYR A 509 -32.99 64.50 46.05
CA TYR A 509 -33.65 65.64 46.71
C TYR A 509 -35.17 65.42 46.89
N THR A 510 -35.63 64.19 46.73
CA THR A 510 -37.02 63.76 46.91
C THR A 510 -37.05 62.50 47.76
N LEU A 511 -38.05 62.37 48.63
CA LEU A 511 -38.30 61.16 49.42
C LEU A 511 -38.56 59.92 48.56
N ARG A 512 -38.98 60.13 47.30
CA ARG A 512 -39.34 59.08 46.33
C ARG A 512 -38.60 59.31 45.02
N PRO A 513 -37.31 58.93 44.93
CA PRO A 513 -36.53 59.15 43.73
C PRO A 513 -37.04 58.29 42.57
N THR A 514 -36.87 58.82 41.35
CA THR A 514 -37.04 58.04 40.11
C THR A 514 -35.74 57.33 39.79
N ILE A 515 -35.83 56.01 39.63
CA ILE A 515 -34.75 55.12 39.24
C ILE A 515 -34.91 54.78 37.76
N ARG A 516 -33.82 54.77 37.02
CA ARG A 516 -33.79 54.39 35.59
C ARG A 516 -32.72 53.36 35.34
N GLY A 517 -32.92 52.52 34.34
CA GLY A 517 -31.97 51.48 34.00
C GLY A 517 -32.26 50.75 32.70
N LEU A 518 -31.56 49.63 32.54
CA LEU A 518 -31.74 48.67 31.46
C LEU A 518 -32.22 47.33 32.02
N GLY A 519 -33.02 46.60 31.26
CA GLY A 519 -33.53 45.28 31.62
C GLY A 519 -33.98 44.53 30.37
N GLU A 520 -34.54 43.35 30.59
CA GLU A 520 -35.10 42.51 29.53
C GLU A 520 -36.44 43.10 29.05
N PRO A 521 -36.62 43.40 27.74
CA PRO A 521 -37.88 43.91 27.21
C PRO A 521 -39.11 43.10 27.68
N GLY A 522 -40.14 43.82 28.13
CA GLY A 522 -41.37 43.22 28.67
C GLY A 522 -41.27 42.66 30.10
N ALA A 523 -40.09 42.64 30.72
CA ALA A 523 -39.93 42.25 32.12
C ALA A 523 -40.40 43.38 33.07
N ILE A 524 -40.67 43.01 34.33
CA ILE A 524 -40.96 43.95 35.42
C ILE A 524 -39.77 43.98 36.36
N VAL A 525 -39.12 45.14 36.45
CA VAL A 525 -38.07 45.41 37.44
C VAL A 525 -38.70 45.70 38.79
N ARG A 526 -38.13 45.16 39.88
CA ARG A 526 -38.60 45.34 41.26
C ARG A 526 -37.47 45.89 42.12
N PHE A 527 -37.76 46.89 42.95
CA PHE A 527 -36.76 47.57 43.79
C PHE A 527 -36.84 47.07 45.23
N PHE A 528 -35.74 46.53 45.76
CA PHE A 528 -35.67 46.01 47.13
C PHE A 528 -34.66 46.79 47.96
N GLN A 529 -35.02 47.14 49.20
CA GLN A 529 -34.02 47.60 50.15
C GLN A 529 -33.03 46.47 50.43
N LYS A 530 -31.74 46.80 50.34
CA LYS A 530 -30.64 45.85 50.58
C LYS A 530 -30.75 45.25 51.98
N ASP A 531 -30.53 43.94 52.09
CA ASP A 531 -30.43 43.19 53.36
C ASP A 531 -31.72 43.14 54.21
N VAL A 532 -32.85 43.64 53.68
CA VAL A 532 -34.14 43.67 54.40
C VAL A 532 -35.17 42.70 53.82
N GLY A 533 -35.00 42.22 52.58
CA GLY A 533 -35.73 41.07 52.00
C GLY A 533 -37.24 41.24 51.74
N ILE A 534 -37.90 42.22 52.34
CA ILE A 534 -39.37 42.40 52.28
C ILE A 534 -39.83 43.83 51.95
N GLY A 535 -38.94 44.81 51.89
CA GLY A 535 -39.29 46.18 51.48
C GLY A 535 -39.27 46.32 49.96
N LEU A 536 -40.40 46.10 49.28
CA LEU A 536 -40.55 46.45 47.86
C LEU A 536 -40.80 47.96 47.74
N PHE A 537 -39.78 48.68 47.26
CA PHE A 537 -39.82 50.15 47.11
C PHE A 537 -40.47 50.61 45.80
N GLY A 538 -40.78 49.69 44.88
CA GLY A 538 -41.51 49.99 43.65
C GLY A 538 -41.20 48.99 42.55
N THR A 539 -41.85 49.20 41.40
CA THR A 539 -41.64 48.41 40.19
C THR A 539 -41.60 49.30 38.95
N ALA A 540 -41.05 48.77 37.85
CA ALA A 540 -41.07 49.42 36.54
C ALA A 540 -41.16 48.38 35.43
N LEU A 541 -42.01 48.62 34.43
CA LEU A 541 -42.01 47.83 33.19
C LEU A 541 -40.80 48.25 32.33
N VAL A 542 -40.13 47.26 31.75
CA VAL A 542 -39.09 47.48 30.75
C VAL A 542 -39.75 47.64 29.38
N ASP A 543 -39.46 48.75 28.70
CA ASP A 543 -39.94 49.04 27.35
C ASP A 543 -39.30 48.13 26.29
N ASN A 544 -39.80 48.23 25.05
CA ASN A 544 -39.32 47.41 23.92
C ASN A 544 -37.86 47.72 23.54
N GLU A 545 -37.31 48.85 23.97
CA GLU A 545 -35.90 49.21 23.80
C GLU A 545 -35.03 48.80 24.99
N GLY A 546 -35.58 48.03 25.94
CA GLY A 546 -34.84 47.51 27.09
C GLY A 546 -34.61 48.56 28.18
N ARG A 547 -35.31 49.70 28.17
CA ARG A 547 -35.17 50.76 29.18
C ARG A 547 -36.33 50.72 30.15
N TRP A 548 -36.07 51.11 31.39
CA TRP A 548 -37.10 51.24 32.41
C TRP A 548 -36.90 52.51 33.23
N SER A 549 -38.00 53.05 33.75
CA SER A 549 -38.03 54.22 34.65
C SER A 549 -39.15 54.04 35.67
N GLY A 550 -38.80 53.89 36.95
CA GLY A 550 -39.76 53.70 38.04
C GLY A 550 -39.51 54.67 39.19
N THR A 551 -40.57 55.13 39.84
CA THR A 551 -40.49 56.00 41.02
C THR A 551 -40.76 55.18 42.27
N PHE A 552 -40.00 55.43 43.34
CA PHE A 552 -40.25 54.76 44.60
C PHE A 552 -41.65 55.06 45.14
N THR A 553 -42.31 54.04 45.68
CA THR A 553 -43.65 54.13 46.30
C THR A 553 -43.56 54.38 47.80
N LEU A 554 -42.40 54.06 48.42
CA LEU A 554 -42.10 54.28 49.83
C LEU A 554 -41.05 55.38 50.00
N ASP A 555 -41.16 56.13 51.10
CA ASP A 555 -40.21 57.19 51.44
C ASP A 555 -38.87 56.60 51.89
N VAL A 556 -37.77 57.15 51.38
CA VAL A 556 -36.41 56.78 51.80
C VAL A 556 -35.96 57.58 53.03
N PRO A 557 -35.14 57.00 53.92
CA PRO A 557 -34.62 57.72 55.07
C PRO A 557 -33.65 58.84 54.67
N GLN A 558 -33.44 59.83 55.55
CA GLN A 558 -32.42 60.88 55.40
C GLN A 558 -30.99 60.39 55.71
N SER A 559 -30.71 59.10 55.47
CA SER A 559 -29.42 58.44 55.63
C SER A 559 -29.02 57.78 54.30
N PRO A 560 -27.78 57.27 54.16
CA PRO A 560 -27.43 56.45 53.01
C PRO A 560 -28.41 55.28 52.86
N PHE A 561 -29.07 55.22 51.70
CA PHE A 561 -30.05 54.19 51.36
C PHE A 561 -29.49 53.30 50.27
N SER A 562 -29.35 52.00 50.56
CA SER A 562 -28.92 50.98 49.62
C SER A 562 -30.10 50.15 49.13
N PHE A 563 -30.20 49.96 47.81
CA PHE A 563 -31.20 49.09 47.20
C PHE A 563 -30.60 48.24 46.08
N GLU A 564 -31.27 47.15 45.75
CA GLU A 564 -30.98 46.28 44.62
C GLU A 564 -32.23 46.09 43.79
N CYS A 565 -32.06 45.64 42.55
CA CYS A 565 -33.16 45.35 41.64
C CYS A 565 -33.07 43.94 41.10
N ASP A 566 -34.19 43.23 41.00
CA ASP A 566 -34.30 42.11 40.08
C ASP A 566 -35.34 42.40 39.00
N GLN A 567 -35.46 41.50 38.03
CA GLN A 567 -36.55 41.52 37.08
C GLN A 567 -37.26 40.19 37.02
N VAL A 568 -38.55 40.25 36.71
CA VAL A 568 -39.41 39.08 36.52
C VAL A 568 -40.05 39.15 35.13
N ARG A 569 -39.99 38.05 34.39
CA ARG A 569 -40.73 37.86 33.14
C ARG A 569 -41.41 36.51 33.20
N GLU A 570 -42.74 36.51 33.07
CA GLU A 570 -43.57 35.32 33.31
C GLU A 570 -43.28 34.75 34.72
N ASP A 571 -42.92 33.48 34.83
CA ASP A 571 -42.60 32.81 36.09
C ASP A 571 -41.10 32.85 36.44
N PHE A 572 -40.27 33.48 35.60
CA PHE A 572 -38.81 33.51 35.76
C PHE A 572 -38.32 34.80 36.41
N ARG A 573 -37.32 34.67 37.29
CA ARG A 573 -36.73 35.77 38.06
C ARG A 573 -35.22 35.83 37.80
N SER A 574 -34.69 37.02 37.56
CA SER A 574 -33.24 37.24 37.46
C SER A 574 -32.55 37.20 38.82
N LYS A 575 -31.22 37.13 38.82
CA LYS A 575 -30.41 37.53 39.99
C LYS A 575 -30.64 39.02 40.30
N CYS A 576 -30.37 39.43 41.53
CA CYS A 576 -30.39 40.85 41.92
C CYS A 576 -29.18 41.58 41.31
N SER A 577 -29.39 42.85 40.97
CA SER A 577 -28.36 43.79 40.57
C SER A 577 -27.38 44.05 41.71
N ARG A 578 -26.19 44.58 41.38
CA ARG A 578 -25.29 45.07 42.42
C ARG A 578 -26.00 46.19 43.19
N PRO A 579 -25.94 46.20 44.54
CA PRO A 579 -26.59 47.24 45.32
C PRO A 579 -26.10 48.64 44.95
N LEU A 580 -27.05 49.57 44.83
CA LEU A 580 -26.79 50.99 44.60
C LEU A 580 -27.15 51.80 45.84
N THR A 581 -26.25 52.69 46.25
CA THR A 581 -26.45 53.58 47.40
C THR A 581 -26.64 55.01 46.94
N PHE A 582 -27.58 55.75 47.53
CA PHE A 582 -27.67 57.20 47.40
C PHE A 582 -28.02 57.83 48.77
N THR A 583 -27.91 59.15 48.89
CA THR A 583 -28.29 59.87 50.12
C THR A 583 -29.35 60.93 49.82
N LEU A 584 -30.44 60.94 50.58
CA LEU A 584 -31.43 62.02 50.53
C LEU A 584 -30.87 63.29 51.18
N ARG A 585 -30.80 64.39 50.43
CA ARG A 585 -30.48 65.72 50.94
C ARG A 585 -31.72 66.59 50.87
N VAL A 586 -32.28 66.94 52.02
CA VAL A 586 -33.39 67.89 52.08
C VAL A 586 -32.82 69.31 51.98
N ALA A 587 -33.30 70.10 51.02
CA ALA A 587 -32.95 71.52 50.96
C ALA A 587 -33.45 72.21 52.24
N ARG A 588 -32.55 72.84 53.01
CA ARG A 588 -32.96 73.69 54.14
C ARG A 588 -33.74 74.87 53.57
N GLN A 589 -35.04 74.97 53.87
CA GLN A 589 -35.77 76.22 53.73
C GLN A 589 -35.20 77.22 54.74
N CYS A 590 -34.48 78.24 54.26
CA CYS A 590 -34.12 79.39 55.09
C CYS A 590 -35.40 80.21 55.36
N TYR A 591 -35.92 80.15 56.58
CA TYR A 591 -36.87 81.15 57.06
C TYR A 591 -36.12 82.48 57.25
N LEU A 592 -36.45 83.50 56.46
CA LEU A 592 -36.02 84.88 56.71
C LEU A 592 -36.72 85.37 57.98
N HIS A 593 -35.98 85.52 59.07
CA HIS A 593 -36.44 86.25 60.25
C HIS A 593 -36.21 87.75 60.00
N VAL A 594 -37.28 88.54 59.93
CA VAL A 594 -37.20 90.01 59.95
C VAL A 594 -37.04 90.43 61.41
N SER A 595 -35.86 90.90 61.81
CA SER A 595 -35.66 91.62 63.06
C SER A 595 -35.73 93.12 62.80
N ARG A 596 -36.74 93.79 63.39
CA ARG A 596 -36.66 95.20 63.75
C ARG A 596 -35.97 95.26 65.10
N GLU A 597 -34.83 95.95 65.19
CA GLU A 597 -34.59 96.90 66.29
C GLU A 597 -33.38 97.82 66.04
N PHE A 598 -33.51 98.97 66.70
CA PHE A 598 -32.81 100.24 66.71
C PHE A 598 -31.28 100.26 66.98
N THR A 599 -30.72 101.45 66.67
CA THR A 599 -29.37 102.02 66.98
C THR A 599 -28.23 101.50 66.12
N GLY A 600 -27.29 102.30 65.61
CA GLY A 600 -26.97 103.72 65.71
C GLY A 600 -25.54 103.89 65.19
N GLU A 601 -25.37 104.85 64.28
CA GLU A 601 -24.13 105.58 63.94
C GLU A 601 -22.86 104.88 63.44
N SER A 602 -22.40 105.44 62.30
CA SER A 602 -21.01 105.69 61.86
C SER A 602 -20.12 104.47 61.55
N GLY A 603 -19.34 104.44 60.47
CA GLY A 603 -19.18 105.35 59.37
C GLY A 603 -18.35 104.67 58.27
N GLN A 604 -18.32 105.33 57.11
CA GLN A 604 -17.27 105.41 56.09
C GLN A 604 -16.16 104.35 56.05
N ALA A 605 -15.65 103.90 54.91
CA ALA A 605 -15.88 104.16 53.48
C ALA A 605 -14.89 103.25 52.72
N ASN A 606 -15.14 103.10 51.41
CA ASN A 606 -14.16 102.89 50.34
C ASN A 606 -13.52 101.48 50.23
N SER A 607 -13.88 100.74 49.17
CA SER A 607 -13.33 100.80 47.79
C SER A 607 -12.29 99.68 47.64
N GLN A 608 -12.10 98.93 46.57
CA GLN A 608 -12.46 98.94 45.15
C GLN A 608 -12.08 97.49 44.71
N GLU A 609 -12.90 96.74 43.97
CA GLU A 609 -13.04 96.78 42.50
C GLU A 609 -11.89 96.11 41.72
N LYS A 610 -12.30 95.35 40.69
CA LYS A 610 -11.57 94.83 39.51
C LYS A 610 -10.97 93.42 39.68
N ARG A 611 -11.21 92.47 38.79
CA ARG A 611 -11.83 92.51 37.44
C ARG A 611 -12.35 91.14 37.07
#